data_AF-A0A3L7PD98-F1
#
_entry.id   AF-A0A3L7PD98-F1
#
_cell.length_a   1.000
_cell.length_b   1.000
_cell.length_c   1.000
_cell.angle_alpha   90.00
_cell.angle_beta   90.00
_cell.angle_gamma   90.00
#
_symmetry.space_group_name_H-M   'P 1'
#
loop_
_entity.id
_entity.type
_entity.pdbx_description
1 polymer ?
#
loop_
_entity_poly.entity_id
_entity_poly.type
_entity_poly.pdbx_seq_one_letter_code
_entity_poly.pdbx_strand_id
1 'polypeptide(L)'
;PHPDHVFDLHGAPLEALLEARSRGVIFDVGHGVGAFAWRVAEPACQKHGFWPDTISTDIHHFNLRGPVYDMPTTMSKFLYLGMPLEQVIKASTSAPAAAMGLQDRIGTLKVGSQADIVLLRHERGNFPLVDVEHQTRLSPERLAAVRVCKRGRWVDCDPTSPAGERLDRS
;
A
#
# COMPACT_ATOMS: atom_id res chain seq x y z
N PRO A 1 27.59 -6.59 -0.07
CA PRO A 1 26.38 -5.88 -0.53
C PRO A 1 26.26 -5.97 -2.05
N HIS A 2 25.10 -6.34 -2.59
CA HIS A 2 24.86 -6.14 -4.03
C HIS A 2 24.92 -4.62 -4.30
N PRO A 3 25.58 -4.16 -5.37
CA PRO A 3 25.81 -2.73 -5.63
C PRO A 3 24.53 -1.88 -5.81
N ASP A 4 23.34 -2.48 -5.86
CA ASP A 4 22.08 -1.81 -6.19
C ASP A 4 21.14 -1.60 -5.00
N HIS A 5 21.66 -1.62 -3.76
CA HIS A 5 20.85 -1.41 -2.56
C HIS A 5 21.11 -0.06 -1.92
N VAL A 6 20.02 0.67 -1.70
CA VAL A 6 19.97 1.95 -0.99
C VAL A 6 19.93 1.79 0.55
N PHE A 7 20.07 0.56 1.03
CA PHE A 7 20.18 0.19 2.44
C PHE A 7 21.48 -0.61 2.66
N ASP A 8 22.07 -0.49 3.84
CA ASP A 8 23.25 -1.26 4.21
C ASP A 8 22.92 -2.74 4.50
N LEU A 9 23.94 -3.53 4.86
CA LEU A 9 23.77 -4.96 5.17
C LEU A 9 22.91 -5.24 6.41
N HIS A 10 22.66 -4.23 7.24
CA HIS A 10 21.81 -4.30 8.42
C HIS A 10 20.42 -3.69 8.21
N GLY A 11 20.13 -3.24 6.98
CA GLY A 11 18.87 -2.59 6.60
C GLY A 11 18.75 -1.13 7.05
N ALA A 12 19.86 -0.49 7.45
CA ALA A 12 19.86 0.94 7.72
C ALA A 12 19.80 1.72 6.39
N PRO A 13 18.98 2.78 6.30
CA PRO A 13 19.01 3.65 5.13
C PRO A 13 20.40 4.30 5.01
N LEU A 14 20.95 4.37 3.81
CA LEU A 14 22.20 5.10 3.56
C LEU A 14 22.00 6.60 3.84
N GLU A 15 23.08 7.31 4.19
CA GLU A 15 23.02 8.76 4.46
C GLU A 15 22.39 9.55 3.30
N ALA A 16 22.69 9.16 2.07
CA ALA A 16 22.11 9.76 0.87
C ALA A 16 20.57 9.69 0.83
N LEU A 17 19.96 8.67 1.45
CA LEU A 17 18.49 8.55 1.53
C LEU A 17 17.92 9.51 2.58
N LEU A 18 18.59 9.65 3.70
CA LEU A 18 18.22 10.59 4.76
C LEU A 18 18.34 12.03 4.24
N GLU A 19 19.42 12.35 3.53
CA GLU A 19 19.61 13.63 2.86
C GLU A 19 18.58 13.88 1.76
N ALA A 20 18.23 12.87 0.96
CA ALA A 20 17.19 13.00 -0.05
C ALA A 20 15.83 13.33 0.61
N ARG A 21 15.47 12.58 1.67
CA ARG A 21 14.26 12.82 2.45
C ARG A 21 14.23 14.22 3.05
N SER A 22 15.35 14.71 3.59
CA SER A 22 15.43 16.06 4.18
C SER A 22 15.22 17.18 3.15
N ARG A 23 15.49 16.91 1.87
CA ARG A 23 15.19 17.81 0.75
C ARG A 23 13.78 17.64 0.18
N GLY A 24 12.93 16.82 0.79
CA GLY A 24 11.54 16.59 0.38
C GLY A 24 11.37 15.51 -0.69
N VAL A 25 12.37 14.66 -0.93
CA VAL A 25 12.19 13.49 -1.79
C VAL A 25 11.24 12.50 -1.11
N ILE A 26 10.20 12.10 -1.86
CA ILE A 26 9.17 11.14 -1.44
C ILE A 26 9.66 9.73 -1.75
N PHE A 27 9.58 8.83 -0.77
CA PHE A 27 9.89 7.42 -0.95
C PHE A 27 8.60 6.63 -1.15
N ASP A 28 8.40 6.17 -2.39
CA ASP A 28 7.33 5.26 -2.75
C ASP A 28 7.82 3.81 -2.72
N VAL A 29 6.93 2.87 -2.36
CA VAL A 29 7.28 1.45 -2.27
C VAL A 29 7.55 0.82 -3.64
N GLY A 30 6.70 1.09 -4.64
CA GLY A 30 6.81 0.49 -5.98
C GLY A 30 7.02 -1.03 -5.97
N HIS A 31 6.23 -1.80 -5.19
CA HIS A 31 6.58 -3.20 -4.84
C HIS A 31 7.07 -4.05 -6.02
N GLY A 32 6.27 -4.13 -7.08
CA GLY A 32 6.64 -4.75 -8.35
C GLY A 32 7.07 -6.21 -8.21
N VAL A 33 7.83 -6.67 -9.20
CA VAL A 33 8.49 -8.00 -9.19
C VAL A 33 9.89 -7.98 -8.58
N GLY A 34 10.43 -6.81 -8.20
CA GLY A 34 11.84 -6.72 -7.78
C GLY A 34 12.17 -5.75 -6.65
N ALA A 35 11.22 -4.96 -6.14
CA ALA A 35 11.56 -3.82 -5.28
C ALA A 35 11.27 -4.02 -3.78
N PHE A 36 10.43 -5.00 -3.41
CA PHE A 36 10.12 -5.27 -2.00
C PHE A 36 10.61 -6.65 -1.56
N ALA A 37 11.57 -6.66 -0.63
CA ALA A 37 12.08 -7.86 0.02
C ALA A 37 12.01 -7.71 1.55
N TRP A 38 11.58 -8.74 2.26
CA TRP A 38 11.45 -8.75 3.72
C TRP A 38 12.77 -8.44 4.41
N ARG A 39 13.89 -8.98 3.89
CA ARG A 39 15.23 -8.73 4.45
C ARG A 39 15.61 -7.24 4.50
N VAL A 40 14.98 -6.40 3.66
CA VAL A 40 15.21 -4.95 3.62
C VAL A 40 14.11 -4.23 4.39
N ALA A 41 12.84 -4.54 4.10
CA ALA A 41 11.71 -3.82 4.65
C ALA A 41 11.60 -3.97 6.18
N GLU A 42 11.84 -5.16 6.73
CA GLU A 42 11.76 -5.42 8.17
C GLU A 42 12.76 -4.56 8.96
N PRO A 43 14.09 -4.64 8.72
CA PRO A 43 15.03 -3.80 9.47
C PRO A 43 14.83 -2.31 9.17
N ALA A 44 14.60 -1.91 7.91
CA ALA A 44 14.40 -0.51 7.56
C ALA A 44 13.24 0.11 8.35
N CYS A 45 12.10 -0.57 8.38
CA CYS A 45 10.89 -0.07 9.04
C CYS A 45 10.92 -0.25 10.56
N GLN A 46 11.19 -1.47 11.05
CA GLN A 46 11.02 -1.83 12.46
C GLN A 46 12.19 -1.38 13.33
N LYS A 47 13.41 -1.44 12.80
CA LYS A 47 14.63 -1.09 13.56
C LYS A 47 15.04 0.36 13.33
N HIS A 48 14.95 0.84 12.08
CA HIS A 48 15.43 2.17 11.71
C HIS A 48 14.31 3.20 11.53
N GLY A 49 13.05 2.81 11.63
CA GLY A 49 11.91 3.74 11.50
C GLY A 49 11.78 4.38 10.11
N PHE A 50 12.43 3.81 9.09
CA PHE A 50 12.40 4.31 7.73
C PHE A 50 11.16 3.76 7.00
N TRP A 51 10.03 4.41 7.22
CA TRP A 51 8.76 4.10 6.56
C TRP A 51 8.67 4.74 5.17
N PRO A 52 7.90 4.17 4.22
CA PRO A 52 7.60 4.84 2.96
C PRO A 52 6.65 6.01 3.18
N ASP A 53 6.76 7.01 2.31
CA ASP A 53 5.86 8.17 2.28
C ASP A 53 4.57 7.84 1.51
N THR A 54 4.67 6.97 0.50
CA THR A 54 3.53 6.44 -0.26
C THR A 54 3.66 4.93 -0.46
N ILE A 55 2.53 4.23 -0.48
CA ILE A 55 2.46 2.80 -0.79
C ILE A 55 1.92 2.66 -2.20
N SER A 56 2.64 1.91 -3.04
CA SER A 56 2.19 1.55 -4.38
C SER A 56 2.58 0.12 -4.72
N THR A 57 1.93 -0.44 -5.74
CA THR A 57 2.03 -1.84 -6.10
C THR A 57 3.05 -2.13 -7.18
N ASP A 58 3.31 -1.17 -8.09
CA ASP A 58 3.90 -1.42 -9.41
C ASP A 58 3.30 -2.68 -10.08
N ILE A 59 1.96 -2.77 -10.04
CA ILE A 59 1.25 -3.94 -10.57
C ILE A 59 1.25 -3.94 -12.10
N HIS A 60 1.61 -5.07 -12.70
CA HIS A 60 1.59 -5.30 -14.13
C HIS A 60 1.33 -6.78 -14.44
N HIS A 61 1.24 -7.12 -15.73
CA HIS A 61 0.80 -8.45 -16.15
C HIS A 61 1.64 -9.63 -15.61
N PHE A 62 2.88 -9.38 -15.19
CA PHE A 62 3.77 -10.40 -14.64
C PHE A 62 3.60 -10.63 -13.12
N ASN A 63 2.95 -9.71 -12.38
CA ASN A 63 2.83 -9.81 -10.90
C ASN A 63 1.40 -9.75 -10.36
N LEU A 64 0.40 -9.66 -11.25
CA LEU A 64 -1.03 -9.71 -10.87
C LEU A 64 -1.40 -11.04 -10.19
N ARG A 65 -0.64 -12.11 -10.47
CA ARG A 65 -0.78 -13.45 -9.84
C ARG A 65 0.19 -13.66 -8.67
N GLY A 66 0.75 -12.57 -8.15
CA GLY A 66 1.75 -12.58 -7.09
C GLY A 66 3.13 -12.12 -7.58
N PRO A 67 3.97 -11.56 -6.69
CA PRO A 67 3.79 -11.47 -5.23
C PRO A 67 2.97 -10.23 -4.77
N VAL A 68 2.57 -9.37 -5.70
CA VAL A 68 1.85 -8.11 -5.41
C VAL A 68 0.36 -8.34 -5.24
N TYR A 69 -0.26 -9.08 -6.17
CA TYR A 69 -1.71 -9.36 -6.27
C TYR A 69 -2.59 -8.13 -6.43
N ASP A 70 -2.61 -7.24 -5.43
CA ASP A 70 -3.45 -6.06 -5.39
C ASP A 70 -2.93 -5.03 -4.36
N MET A 71 -3.54 -3.84 -4.36
CA MET A 71 -3.18 -2.77 -3.44
C MET A 71 -3.43 -3.12 -1.95
N PRO A 72 -4.59 -3.68 -1.55
CA PRO A 72 -4.80 -4.10 -0.16
C PRO A 72 -3.78 -5.11 0.37
N THR A 73 -3.28 -6.01 -0.48
CA THR A 73 -2.21 -6.95 -0.12
C THR A 73 -0.91 -6.21 0.17
N THR A 74 -0.50 -5.25 -0.66
CA THR A 74 0.68 -4.42 -0.38
C THR A 74 0.50 -3.57 0.88
N MET A 75 -0.68 -2.97 1.09
CA MET A 75 -1.00 -2.26 2.32
C MET A 75 -0.89 -3.17 3.56
N SER A 76 -1.32 -4.43 3.43
CA SER A 76 -1.24 -5.43 4.52
C SER A 76 0.19 -5.79 4.88
N LYS A 77 1.16 -5.69 3.95
CA LYS A 77 2.59 -5.86 4.25
C LYS A 77 3.10 -4.77 5.20
N PHE A 78 2.68 -3.52 5.02
CA PHE A 78 3.06 -2.44 5.92
C PHE A 78 2.34 -2.49 7.26
N LEU A 79 1.08 -2.94 7.26
CA LEU A 79 0.37 -3.23 8.50
C LEU A 79 1.09 -4.33 9.30
N TYR A 80 1.52 -5.41 8.63
CA TYR A 80 2.33 -6.48 9.22
C TYR A 80 3.67 -5.98 9.78
N LEU A 81 4.35 -5.06 9.07
CA LEU A 81 5.59 -4.45 9.53
C LEU A 81 5.41 -3.59 10.78
N GLY A 82 4.17 -3.22 11.15
CA GLY A 82 3.86 -2.41 12.32
C GLY A 82 3.54 -0.94 12.02
N MET A 83 3.35 -0.59 10.74
CA MET A 83 2.88 0.75 10.37
C MET A 83 1.43 0.93 10.89
N PRO A 84 1.11 2.01 11.60
CA PRO A 84 -0.25 2.23 12.09
C PRO A 84 -1.25 2.26 10.92
N LEU A 85 -2.43 1.65 11.10
CA LEU A 85 -3.46 1.56 10.06
C LEU A 85 -3.78 2.93 9.43
N GLU A 86 -3.88 3.99 10.23
CA GLU A 86 -4.09 5.36 9.75
C GLU A 86 -3.00 5.84 8.79
N GLN A 87 -1.73 5.48 9.05
CA GLN A 87 -0.60 5.85 8.21
C GLN A 87 -0.57 4.99 6.94
N VAL A 88 -0.95 3.72 7.03
CA VAL A 88 -1.15 2.86 5.85
C VAL A 88 -2.22 3.44 4.92
N ILE A 89 -3.37 3.86 5.47
CA ILE A 89 -4.44 4.52 4.71
C ILE A 89 -3.94 5.83 4.11
N LYS A 90 -3.27 6.69 4.89
CA LYS A 90 -2.70 7.96 4.43
C LYS A 90 -1.71 7.77 3.27
N ALA A 91 -0.75 6.85 3.42
CA ALA A 91 0.25 6.50 2.43
C ALA A 91 -0.37 5.92 1.14
N SER A 92 -1.62 5.48 1.19
CA SER A 92 -2.36 4.92 0.06
C SER A 92 -3.46 5.86 -0.49
N THR A 93 -3.64 7.05 0.08
CA THR A 93 -4.72 7.98 -0.28
C THR A 93 -4.24 9.41 -0.43
N SER A 94 -4.17 10.18 0.67
CA SER A 94 -3.86 11.60 0.65
C SER A 94 -2.40 11.88 0.32
N ALA A 95 -1.46 11.02 0.75
CA ALA A 95 -0.04 11.19 0.42
C ALA A 95 0.24 11.05 -1.09
N PRO A 96 -0.19 9.98 -1.79
CA PRO A 96 0.01 9.89 -3.23
C PRO A 96 -0.79 10.95 -3.99
N ALA A 97 -1.98 11.35 -3.51
CA ALA A 97 -2.70 12.48 -4.10
C ALA A 97 -1.90 13.78 -4.04
N ALA A 98 -1.26 14.08 -2.90
CA ALA A 98 -0.39 15.25 -2.76
C ALA A 98 0.89 15.14 -3.62
N ALA A 99 1.51 13.96 -3.66
CA ALA A 99 2.70 13.70 -4.49
C ALA A 99 2.44 13.95 -5.98
N MET A 100 1.22 13.71 -6.45
CA MET A 100 0.78 13.96 -7.83
C MET A 100 0.20 15.37 -8.07
N GLY A 101 0.12 16.23 -7.06
CA GLY A 101 -0.51 17.55 -7.17
C GLY A 101 -2.03 17.49 -7.34
N LEU A 102 -2.69 16.44 -6.82
CA LEU A 102 -4.12 16.15 -6.96
C LEU A 102 -4.89 16.21 -5.63
N GLN A 103 -4.26 16.71 -4.56
CA GLN A 103 -4.84 16.77 -3.20
C GLN A 103 -6.14 17.57 -3.11
N ASP A 104 -6.35 18.53 -4.00
CA ASP A 104 -7.58 19.34 -4.04
C ASP A 104 -8.74 18.63 -4.76
N ARG A 105 -8.48 17.43 -5.31
CA ARG A 105 -9.46 16.66 -6.09
C ARG A 105 -9.74 15.27 -5.51
N ILE A 106 -8.72 14.52 -5.08
CA ILE A 106 -8.82 13.11 -4.66
C ILE A 106 -8.01 12.84 -3.37
N GLY A 107 -8.14 11.64 -2.82
CA GLY A 107 -7.37 11.19 -1.65
C GLY A 107 -7.92 11.70 -0.31
N THR A 108 -9.14 12.21 -0.29
CA THR A 108 -9.80 12.73 0.92
C THR A 108 -11.31 12.49 0.86
N LEU A 109 -11.97 12.56 2.03
CA LEU A 109 -13.44 12.49 2.18
C LEU A 109 -14.05 13.87 2.48
N LYS A 110 -13.32 14.97 2.23
CA LYS A 110 -13.82 16.33 2.43
C LYS A 110 -14.97 16.64 1.47
N VAL A 111 -15.95 17.41 1.93
CA VAL A 111 -17.01 17.97 1.08
C VAL A 111 -16.38 18.76 -0.08
N GLY A 112 -16.89 18.55 -1.30
CA GLY A 112 -16.37 19.18 -2.52
C GLY A 112 -15.29 18.39 -3.26
N SER A 113 -14.71 17.35 -2.64
CA SER A 113 -13.77 16.44 -3.33
C SER A 113 -14.52 15.43 -4.22
N GLN A 114 -13.79 14.80 -5.15
CA GLN A 114 -14.35 13.75 -6.00
C GLN A 114 -14.77 12.55 -5.15
N ALA A 115 -15.98 12.03 -5.38
CA ALA A 115 -16.52 10.86 -4.68
C ALA A 115 -15.87 9.54 -5.15
N ASP A 116 -14.59 9.38 -4.82
CA ASP A 116 -13.81 8.16 -4.99
C ASP A 116 -13.55 7.54 -3.61
N ILE A 117 -14.20 6.40 -3.32
CA ILE A 117 -14.21 5.78 -2.00
C ILE A 117 -13.89 4.30 -2.16
N VAL A 118 -13.07 3.74 -1.27
CA VAL A 118 -12.87 2.29 -1.17
C VAL A 118 -13.36 1.85 0.20
N LEU A 119 -14.28 0.89 0.23
CA LEU A 119 -14.66 0.20 1.45
C LEU A 119 -13.72 -1.00 1.65
N LEU A 120 -12.89 -0.93 2.68
CA LEU A 120 -12.00 -2.01 3.08
C LEU A 120 -12.58 -2.73 4.30
N ARG A 121 -12.47 -4.06 4.31
CA ARG A 121 -12.65 -4.87 5.50
C ARG A 121 -11.28 -5.14 6.12
N HIS A 122 -11.20 -4.95 7.43
CA HIS A 122 -10.05 -5.36 8.22
C HIS A 122 -10.31 -6.75 8.79
N GLU A 123 -9.61 -7.76 8.25
CA GLU A 123 -9.82 -9.16 8.57
C GLU A 123 -8.75 -9.67 9.52
N ARG A 124 -9.12 -10.52 10.48
CA ARG A 124 -8.20 -11.25 11.37
C ARG A 124 -8.11 -12.71 10.93
N GLY A 125 -6.93 -13.31 11.02
CA GLY A 125 -6.69 -14.68 10.56
C GLY A 125 -5.21 -14.99 10.42
N ASN A 126 -4.85 -15.92 9.53
CA ASN A 126 -3.46 -16.19 9.16
C ASN A 126 -3.34 -16.03 7.66
N PHE A 127 -2.77 -14.91 7.22
CA PHE A 127 -2.69 -14.55 5.81
C PHE A 127 -1.23 -14.58 5.34
N PRO A 128 -0.87 -15.41 4.34
CA PRO A 128 0.48 -15.42 3.81
C PRO A 128 0.75 -14.16 3.00
N LEU A 129 1.84 -13.47 3.32
CA LEU A 129 2.37 -12.33 2.59
C LEU A 129 3.72 -12.70 2.01
N VAL A 130 3.80 -12.79 0.68
CA VAL A 130 5.00 -13.22 -0.05
C VAL A 130 5.68 -12.00 -0.66
N ASP A 131 7.00 -11.93 -0.58
CA ASP A 131 7.82 -10.88 -1.21
C ASP A 131 8.42 -11.34 -2.56
N VAL A 132 9.31 -10.52 -3.13
CA VAL A 132 9.98 -10.83 -4.41
C VAL A 132 11.08 -11.90 -4.29
N GLU A 133 11.58 -12.16 -3.09
CA GLU A 133 12.57 -13.20 -2.79
C GLU A 133 11.89 -14.53 -2.38
N HIS A 134 10.57 -14.64 -2.58
CA HIS A 134 9.71 -15.78 -2.20
C HIS A 134 9.68 -16.08 -0.70
N GLN A 135 10.13 -15.15 0.13
CA GLN A 135 9.99 -15.25 1.57
C GLN A 135 8.54 -14.94 1.98
N THR A 136 8.04 -15.74 2.90
CA THR A 136 6.65 -15.62 3.41
C THR A 136 6.66 -15.13 4.84
N ARG A 137 5.70 -14.27 5.17
CA ARG A 137 5.30 -13.93 6.54
C ARG A 137 3.82 -14.27 6.71
N LEU A 138 3.47 -14.84 7.86
CA LEU A 138 2.07 -15.05 8.23
C LEU A 138 1.58 -13.84 9.00
N SER A 139 0.73 -13.04 8.37
CA SER A 139 0.12 -11.89 9.01
C SER A 139 -1.12 -12.29 9.80
N PRO A 140 -1.28 -11.81 11.05
CA PRO A 140 -2.47 -12.06 11.86
C PRO A 140 -3.70 -11.29 11.34
N GLU A 141 -3.49 -10.38 10.39
CA GLU A 141 -4.49 -9.47 9.86
C GLU A 141 -4.23 -9.09 8.39
N ARG A 142 -5.27 -8.70 7.66
CA ARG A 142 -5.14 -8.11 6.32
C ARG A 142 -6.24 -7.09 6.06
N LEU A 143 -6.03 -6.28 5.03
CA LEU A 143 -7.05 -5.44 4.42
C LEU A 143 -7.58 -6.13 3.17
N ALA A 144 -8.89 -6.15 3.00
CA ALA A 144 -9.57 -6.70 1.82
C ALA A 144 -10.54 -5.67 1.25
N ALA A 145 -10.54 -5.45 -0.06
CA ALA A 145 -11.50 -4.55 -0.70
C ALA A 145 -12.88 -5.22 -0.80
N VAL A 146 -13.93 -4.49 -0.40
CA VAL A 146 -15.32 -4.97 -0.42
C VAL A 146 -16.09 -4.28 -1.54
N ARG A 147 -16.01 -2.94 -1.61
CA ARG A 147 -16.68 -2.13 -2.62
C ARG A 147 -15.82 -0.93 -3.00
N VAL A 148 -15.98 -0.46 -4.22
CA VAL A 148 -15.39 0.79 -4.69
C VAL A 148 -16.47 1.72 -5.21
N CYS A 149 -16.38 2.99 -4.86
CA CYS A 149 -17.14 4.07 -5.45
C CYS A 149 -16.21 4.85 -6.35
N LYS A 150 -16.52 4.98 -7.64
CA LYS A 150 -15.79 5.84 -8.57
C LYS A 150 -16.72 6.93 -9.06
N ARG A 151 -16.39 8.19 -8.76
CA ARG A 151 -17.21 9.36 -9.14
C ARG A 151 -18.69 9.17 -8.76
N GLY A 152 -18.96 8.65 -7.55
CA GLY A 152 -20.31 8.44 -7.04
C GLY A 152 -20.99 7.13 -7.48
N ARG A 153 -20.33 6.27 -8.28
CA ARG A 153 -20.88 4.98 -8.71
C ARG A 153 -20.24 3.81 -7.97
N TRP A 154 -21.04 3.02 -7.28
CA TRP A 154 -20.60 1.86 -6.53
C TRP A 154 -20.47 0.59 -7.39
N VAL A 155 -19.43 -0.19 -7.14
CA VAL A 155 -19.14 -1.51 -7.71
C VAL A 155 -18.66 -2.43 -6.59
N ASP A 156 -19.17 -3.65 -6.55
CA ASP A 156 -18.73 -4.67 -5.59
C ASP A 156 -17.42 -5.32 -6.06
N CYS A 157 -16.50 -5.58 -5.13
CA CYS A 157 -15.22 -6.20 -5.42
C CYS A 157 -15.28 -7.73 -5.40
N ASP A 158 -16.35 -8.31 -4.84
CA ASP A 158 -16.59 -9.75 -4.87
C ASP A 158 -17.30 -10.12 -6.19
N PRO A 159 -16.67 -10.90 -7.09
CA PRO A 159 -17.28 -11.30 -8.36
C PRO A 159 -18.47 -12.25 -8.19
N THR A 160 -18.71 -12.77 -6.98
CA THR A 160 -19.88 -13.59 -6.64
C THR A 160 -21.02 -12.77 -6.03
N SER A 161 -20.80 -11.48 -5.74
CA SER A 161 -21.85 -10.57 -5.31
C SER A 161 -22.84 -10.37 -6.45
N PRO A 162 -24.15 -10.62 -6.26
CA PRO A 162 -25.12 -10.39 -7.31
C PRO A 162 -25.02 -8.94 -7.79
N ALA A 163 -24.75 -8.76 -9.09
CA ALA A 163 -24.54 -7.46 -9.68
C ALA A 163 -25.78 -6.57 -9.50
N GLY A 164 -25.70 -5.65 -8.53
CA GLY A 164 -26.60 -4.51 -8.40
C GLY A 164 -28.01 -4.84 -7.88
N GLU A 165 -28.16 -4.95 -6.56
CA GLU A 165 -29.35 -4.36 -5.95
C GLU A 165 -29.18 -2.84 -5.95
N ARG A 166 -29.94 -2.18 -6.83
CA ARG A 166 -30.18 -0.74 -6.74
C ARG A 166 -30.75 -0.45 -5.35
N LEU A 167 -29.94 0.14 -4.48
CA LEU A 167 -30.45 0.93 -3.36
C LEU A 167 -30.87 2.31 -3.89
N ASP A 168 -31.91 2.28 -4.73
CA ASP A 168 -32.98 3.26 -4.64
C ASP A 168 -33.81 2.79 -3.45
N ARG A 169 -33.69 3.51 -2.32
CA ARG A 169 -34.74 3.71 -1.31
C ARG A 169 -34.18 4.52 -0.14
N SER A 170 -34.34 5.84 -0.26
CA SER A 170 -34.86 6.78 0.76
C SER A 170 -34.35 8.19 0.46
#